data_AF-A0AAE9FC16-F1
#
_entry.id   AF-A0AAE9FC16-F1
#
_cell.length_a   1.000
_cell.length_b   1.000
_cell.length_c   1.000
_cell.angle_alpha   90.00
_cell.angle_beta   90.00
_cell.angle_gamma   90.00
#
_symmetry.space_group_name_H-M   'P 1'
#
loop_
_entity.id
_entity.type
_entity.pdbx_description
1 polymer ?
#
loop_
_entity_poly.entity_id
_entity_poly.type
_entity_poly.pdbx_seq_one_letter_code
_entity_poly.pdbx_strand_id
1 'polypeptide(L)'
;MSTDSILKDGKLTFLKYEENFTIRNSVCLQIDPTPYILYWRYKDPKVFNTKELAHEKNYIYLERIYDVRVGKPTDFDLESHEKSFERNFLTVVSGTSITNLKFTHFVCLDKDEKKLKDFGSALFATVQRVRREEHGLLYHFRKKLAPKMYAAFTQRCLEEELVYFFCSLFGGVL
;
A
#
# COMPACT_ATOMS: atom_id res chain seq x y z
N MET A 1 12.48 -19.77 3.03
CA MET A 1 12.22 -18.71 2.01
C MET A 1 12.58 -17.39 2.66
N SER A 2 13.37 -16.55 2.00
CA SER A 2 13.72 -15.22 2.52
C SER A 2 12.43 -14.41 2.72
N THR A 3 12.14 -13.96 3.93
CA THR A 3 10.93 -13.17 4.27
C THR A 3 10.81 -11.90 3.43
N ASP A 4 11.90 -11.38 2.89
CA ASP A 4 11.88 -10.23 1.99
C ASP A 4 11.24 -10.53 0.63
N SER A 5 11.17 -11.80 0.22
CA SER A 5 10.61 -12.13 -1.10
C SER A 5 9.09 -11.97 -1.15
N ILE A 6 8.39 -12.29 -0.05
CA ILE A 6 6.92 -12.27 0.01
C ILE A 6 6.35 -10.86 -0.09
N LEU A 7 7.13 -9.85 0.32
CA LEU A 7 6.73 -8.44 0.28
C LEU A 7 7.03 -7.78 -1.07
N LYS A 8 7.97 -8.33 -1.85
CA LYS A 8 8.43 -7.71 -3.10
C LYS A 8 7.87 -8.39 -4.35
N ASP A 9 7.52 -9.67 -4.28
CA ASP A 9 7.12 -10.43 -5.48
C ASP A 9 5.70 -10.15 -5.97
N GLY A 10 4.85 -9.51 -5.14
CA GLY A 10 3.47 -9.14 -5.50
C GLY A 10 2.58 -10.33 -5.83
N LYS A 11 2.90 -11.54 -5.34
CA LYS A 11 2.15 -12.74 -5.67
C LYS A 11 0.79 -12.81 -4.98
N LEU A 12 0.68 -12.25 -3.77
CA LEU A 12 -0.58 -12.23 -3.04
C LEU A 12 -1.53 -11.21 -3.69
N THR A 13 -2.73 -11.69 -3.99
CA THR A 13 -3.80 -10.88 -4.59
C THR A 13 -4.83 -10.52 -3.52
N PHE A 14 -5.28 -9.28 -3.53
CA PHE A 14 -6.20 -8.72 -2.55
C PHE A 14 -7.36 -7.98 -3.22
N LEU A 15 -8.44 -7.78 -2.49
CA LEU A 15 -9.45 -6.75 -2.75
C LEU A 15 -9.29 -5.65 -1.70
N LYS A 16 -9.34 -4.38 -2.10
CA LYS A 16 -9.44 -3.28 -1.15
C LYS A 16 -10.90 -3.16 -0.69
N TYR A 17 -11.13 -3.31 0.61
CA TYR A 17 -12.49 -3.49 1.18
C TYR A 17 -13.40 -2.28 0.97
N GLU A 18 -12.85 -1.06 1.02
CA GLU A 18 -13.60 0.18 0.83
C GLU A 18 -14.01 0.43 -0.64
N GLU A 19 -13.50 -0.38 -1.58
CA GLU A 19 -13.83 -0.30 -3.00
C GLU A 19 -14.85 -1.40 -3.34
N ASN A 20 -15.74 -1.14 -4.31
CA ASN A 20 -16.72 -2.12 -4.80
C ASN A 20 -16.07 -3.52 -4.96
N PHE A 21 -16.55 -4.51 -4.19
CA PHE A 21 -16.04 -5.90 -4.10
C PHE A 21 -16.19 -6.67 -5.41
N THR A 22 -15.44 -6.27 -6.42
CA THR A 22 -15.38 -6.98 -7.69
C THR A 22 -13.98 -7.53 -7.87
N ILE A 23 -13.89 -8.79 -8.28
CA ILE A 23 -12.61 -9.46 -8.59
C ILE A 23 -11.79 -8.66 -9.61
N ARG A 24 -12.48 -7.90 -10.48
CA ARG A 24 -11.88 -7.01 -11.46
C ARG A 24 -11.02 -5.91 -10.82
N ASN A 25 -11.39 -5.44 -9.64
CA ASN A 25 -10.66 -4.45 -8.86
C ASN A 25 -9.61 -5.08 -7.93
N SER A 26 -9.22 -6.34 -8.19
CA SER A 26 -8.17 -6.98 -7.40
C SER A 26 -6.82 -6.29 -7.61
N VAL A 27 -6.05 -6.24 -6.52
CA VAL A 27 -4.77 -5.55 -6.43
C VAL A 27 -3.68 -6.49 -5.90
N CYS A 28 -2.45 -6.25 -6.31
CA CYS A 28 -1.27 -6.88 -5.73
C CYS A 28 -0.58 -5.87 -4.81
N LEU A 29 -0.35 -6.24 -3.54
CA LEU A 29 0.37 -5.42 -2.57
C LEU A 29 1.87 -5.72 -2.62
N GLN A 30 2.69 -4.69 -2.58
CA GLN A 30 4.15 -4.78 -2.65
C GLN A 30 4.82 -3.68 -1.82
N ILE A 31 6.04 -3.97 -1.35
CA ILE A 31 6.98 -2.96 -0.88
C ILE A 31 7.99 -2.68 -1.97
N ASP A 32 8.39 -1.42 -2.11
CA ASP A 32 9.40 -1.04 -3.09
C ASP A 32 10.80 -1.59 -2.76
N PRO A 33 11.73 -1.68 -3.73
CA PRO A 33 13.02 -2.37 -3.54
C PRO A 33 13.81 -1.87 -2.33
N THR A 34 13.79 -0.56 -2.12
CA THR A 34 14.20 0.09 -0.87
C THR A 34 12.94 0.44 -0.11
N PRO A 35 12.72 -0.04 1.11
CA PRO A 35 11.40 -0.05 1.74
C PRO A 35 10.96 1.34 2.22
N TYR A 36 10.44 2.16 1.32
CA TYR A 36 9.89 3.49 1.60
C TYR A 36 8.37 3.45 1.71
N ILE A 37 7.72 2.68 0.84
CA ILE A 37 6.27 2.62 0.69
C ILE A 37 5.76 1.18 0.55
N LEU A 38 4.59 0.94 1.15
CA LEU A 38 3.71 -0.16 0.78
C LEU A 38 2.80 0.40 -0.31
N TYR A 39 2.76 -0.21 -1.47
CA TYR A 39 1.91 0.22 -2.58
C TYR A 39 1.12 -0.96 -3.14
N TRP A 40 0.09 -0.65 -3.92
CA TRP A 40 -0.70 -1.66 -4.60
C TRP A 40 -1.03 -1.26 -6.03
N ARG A 41 -1.15 -2.26 -6.90
CA ARG A 41 -1.49 -2.06 -8.32
C ARG A 41 -2.61 -3.00 -8.71
N TYR A 42 -3.56 -2.51 -9.51
CA TYR A 42 -4.62 -3.33 -10.07
C TYR A 42 -4.06 -4.42 -10.97
N LYS A 43 -4.66 -5.61 -10.90
CA LYS A 43 -4.28 -6.76 -11.72
C LYS A 43 -4.84 -6.65 -13.15
N ASP A 44 -6.04 -6.08 -13.30
CA ASP A 44 -6.65 -5.86 -14.61
C ASP A 44 -6.17 -4.52 -15.22
N PRO A 45 -5.37 -4.53 -16.30
CA PRO A 45 -4.90 -3.33 -16.98
C PRO A 45 -6.02 -2.60 -17.75
N LYS A 46 -7.26 -3.08 -17.74
CA LYS A 46 -8.42 -2.35 -18.30
C LYS A 46 -9.11 -1.45 -17.28
N VAL A 47 -9.03 -1.78 -15.99
CA VAL A 47 -9.51 -0.90 -14.91
C VAL A 47 -8.74 0.43 -14.95
N PHE A 48 -7.45 0.33 -15.26
CA PHE A 48 -6.47 1.39 -15.51
C PHE A 48 -6.84 2.51 -16.52
N ASN A 49 -7.71 2.27 -17.50
CA ASN A 49 -7.97 3.26 -18.55
C ASN A 49 -8.93 4.39 -18.14
N THR A 50 -9.45 4.36 -16.91
CA THR A 50 -10.28 5.46 -16.38
C THR A 50 -9.38 6.52 -15.74
N LYS A 51 -9.49 7.78 -16.22
CA LYS A 51 -8.67 8.91 -15.73
C LYS A 51 -8.78 9.14 -14.22
N GLU A 52 -9.91 8.77 -13.62
CA GLU A 52 -10.16 8.94 -12.18
C GLU A 52 -9.25 8.06 -11.31
N LEU A 53 -8.99 6.81 -11.72
CA LEU A 53 -8.14 5.89 -10.98
C LEU A 53 -6.64 6.24 -11.05
N ALA A 54 -6.23 6.99 -12.08
CA ALA A 54 -4.85 7.43 -12.22
C ALA A 54 -4.41 8.41 -11.11
N HIS A 55 -5.36 9.06 -10.44
CA HIS A 55 -5.10 10.00 -9.34
C HIS A 55 -5.33 9.39 -7.95
N GLU A 56 -5.75 8.13 -7.86
CA GLU A 56 -5.96 7.49 -6.56
C GLU A 56 -4.65 7.25 -5.83
N LYS A 57 -4.64 7.54 -4.53
CA LYS A 57 -3.47 7.28 -3.69
C LYS A 57 -3.40 5.80 -3.35
N ASN A 58 -2.56 5.06 -4.07
CA ASN A 58 -2.37 3.62 -3.94
C ASN A 58 -1.12 3.22 -3.15
N TYR A 59 -0.73 4.03 -2.17
CA TYR A 59 0.44 3.76 -1.34
C TYR A 59 0.33 4.35 0.08
N ILE A 60 1.10 3.75 0.98
CA ILE A 60 1.29 4.16 2.38
C ILE A 60 2.79 4.18 2.65
N TYR A 61 3.31 5.27 3.19
CA TYR A 61 4.70 5.32 3.65
C TYR A 61 4.88 4.39 4.85
N LEU A 62 5.92 3.55 4.84
CA LEU A 62 6.18 2.58 5.90
C LEU A 62 6.32 3.24 7.28
N GLU A 63 7.00 4.39 7.36
CA GLU A 63 7.13 5.14 8.62
C GLU A 63 5.80 5.62 9.21
N ARG A 64 4.75 5.72 8.40
CA ARG A 64 3.41 6.13 8.85
C ARG A 64 2.56 4.94 9.29
N ILE A 65 3.04 3.71 9.14
CA ILE A 65 2.36 2.51 9.61
C ILE A 65 2.66 2.35 11.10
N TYR A 66 1.59 2.27 11.90
CA TYR A 66 1.65 2.05 13.33
C TYR A 66 1.47 0.57 13.69
N ASP A 67 0.62 -0.14 12.94
CA ASP A 67 0.25 -1.52 13.21
C ASP A 67 -0.21 -2.24 11.94
N VAL A 68 -0.07 -3.55 11.91
CA VAL A 68 -0.52 -4.43 10.82
C VAL A 68 -1.20 -5.64 11.45
N ARG A 69 -2.46 -5.86 11.11
CA ARG A 69 -3.29 -6.93 11.69
C ARG A 69 -3.76 -7.89 10.61
N VAL A 70 -3.83 -9.18 10.96
CA VAL A 70 -4.36 -10.23 10.09
C VAL A 70 -5.53 -10.92 10.80
N GLY A 71 -6.60 -11.19 10.06
CA GLY A 71 -7.85 -11.73 10.59
C GLY A 71 -8.88 -10.63 10.86
N LYS A 72 -9.90 -10.94 11.67
CA LYS A 72 -11.10 -10.12 11.86
C LYS A 72 -10.76 -8.62 12.05
N PRO A 73 -11.32 -7.71 11.24
CA PRO A 73 -11.19 -6.28 11.47
C PRO A 73 -11.80 -5.91 12.83
N THR A 74 -11.17 -4.95 13.51
CA THR A 74 -11.52 -4.58 14.89
C THR A 74 -12.30 -3.27 14.99
N ASP A 75 -12.31 -2.51 13.90
CA ASP A 75 -12.84 -1.15 13.78
C ASP A 75 -14.22 -1.09 13.13
N PHE A 76 -14.73 -2.22 12.63
CA PHE A 76 -16.10 -2.39 12.16
C PHE A 76 -16.55 -3.86 12.32
N ASP A 77 -17.86 -4.07 12.25
CA ASP A 77 -18.46 -5.40 12.24
C ASP A 77 -18.75 -5.88 10.81
N LEU A 78 -18.45 -7.15 10.55
CA LEU A 78 -18.73 -7.80 9.27
C LEU A 78 -20.19 -8.20 9.18
N GLU A 79 -20.81 -7.97 8.03
CA GLU A 79 -22.13 -8.50 7.74
C GLU A 79 -22.12 -10.02 7.65
N SER A 80 -23.28 -10.67 7.82
CA SER A 80 -23.38 -12.14 7.81
C SER A 80 -22.81 -12.78 6.55
N HIS A 81 -22.91 -12.11 5.40
CA HIS A 81 -22.39 -12.60 4.12
C HIS A 81 -20.86 -12.44 4.00
N GLU A 82 -20.26 -11.54 4.78
CA GLU A 82 -18.83 -11.20 4.75
C GLU A 82 -18.02 -12.00 5.78
N LYS A 83 -18.68 -12.64 6.75
CA LYS A 83 -18.04 -13.49 7.78
C LYS A 83 -17.15 -14.60 7.20
N SER A 84 -17.44 -15.05 5.97
CA SER A 84 -16.61 -16.02 5.27
C SER A 84 -15.19 -15.52 4.98
N PHE A 85 -14.99 -14.20 4.90
CA PHE A 85 -13.71 -13.55 4.63
C PHE A 85 -12.94 -13.16 5.89
N GLU A 86 -13.51 -13.34 7.08
CA GLU A 86 -12.98 -12.82 8.35
C GLU A 86 -11.50 -13.13 8.57
N ARG A 87 -11.07 -14.34 8.24
CA ARG A 87 -9.67 -14.79 8.43
C ARG A 87 -8.70 -14.27 7.36
N ASN A 88 -9.23 -13.75 6.26
CA ASN A 88 -8.46 -13.31 5.10
C ASN A 88 -8.21 -11.80 5.09
N PHE A 89 -8.61 -11.09 6.14
CA PHE A 89 -8.36 -9.67 6.25
C PHE A 89 -6.90 -9.37 6.59
N LEU A 90 -6.37 -8.34 5.93
CA LEU A 90 -5.17 -7.60 6.29
C LEU A 90 -5.59 -6.15 6.55
N THR A 91 -5.36 -5.67 7.76
CA THR A 91 -5.64 -4.28 8.15
C THR A 91 -4.33 -3.56 8.40
N VAL A 92 -4.07 -2.51 7.63
CA VAL A 92 -2.92 -1.62 7.80
C VAL A 92 -3.39 -0.38 8.54
N VAL A 93 -2.86 -0.17 9.74
CA VAL A 93 -3.15 1.02 10.55
C VAL A 93 -2.05 2.05 10.31
N SER A 94 -2.42 3.19 9.75
CA SER A 94 -1.49 4.26 9.39
C SER A 94 -1.96 5.62 9.88
N GLY A 95 -1.08 6.59 10.03
CA GLY A 95 -1.49 7.90 10.53
C GLY A 95 -0.42 8.98 10.39
N THR A 96 -0.83 10.23 10.58
CA THR A 96 0.11 11.36 10.77
C THR A 96 0.46 11.56 12.24
N SER A 97 -0.39 11.08 13.16
CA SER A 97 -0.19 11.06 14.60
C SER A 97 -0.94 9.87 15.21
N ILE A 98 -0.65 9.54 16.48
CA ILE A 98 -1.37 8.50 17.22
C ILE A 98 -2.86 8.81 17.42
N THR A 99 -3.23 10.08 17.29
CA THR A 99 -4.62 10.57 17.42
C THR A 99 -5.36 10.63 16.09
N ASN A 100 -4.66 10.52 14.96
CA ASN A 100 -5.24 10.57 13.62
C ASN A 100 -4.84 9.32 12.84
N LEU A 101 -5.49 8.20 13.21
CA LEU A 101 -5.29 6.90 12.60
C LEU A 101 -6.30 6.66 11.48
N LYS A 102 -5.82 6.07 10.40
CA LYS A 102 -6.57 5.56 9.26
C LYS A 102 -6.34 4.06 9.20
N PHE A 103 -7.44 3.31 9.12
CA PHE A 103 -7.44 1.89 8.85
C PHE A 103 -7.59 1.67 7.34
N THR A 104 -6.83 0.76 6.77
CA THR A 104 -6.95 0.39 5.36
C THR A 104 -7.01 -1.12 5.28
N HIS A 105 -8.13 -1.63 4.77
CA HIS A 105 -8.45 -3.05 4.80
C HIS A 105 -8.31 -3.67 3.43
N PHE A 106 -7.70 -4.84 3.43
CA PHE A 106 -7.54 -5.69 2.26
C PHE A 106 -8.06 -7.08 2.58
N VAL A 107 -8.79 -7.68 1.66
CA VAL A 107 -9.22 -9.08 1.74
C VAL A 107 -8.34 -9.89 0.81
N CYS A 108 -7.56 -10.81 1.37
CA CYS A 108 -6.72 -11.72 0.60
C CYS A 108 -7.58 -12.74 -0.14
N LEU A 109 -7.35 -12.88 -1.45
CA LEU A 109 -8.04 -13.84 -2.29
C LEU A 109 -7.38 -15.22 -2.26
N ASP A 110 -6.14 -15.31 -1.79
CA ASP A 110 -5.46 -16.57 -1.61
C ASP A 110 -6.07 -17.37 -0.45
N LYS A 111 -6.23 -18.68 -0.66
CA LYS A 111 -6.80 -19.60 0.36
C LYS A 111 -5.80 -19.96 1.47
N ASP A 112 -4.54 -19.56 1.33
CA ASP A 112 -3.47 -19.91 2.25
C ASP A 112 -3.34 -18.86 3.35
N GLU A 113 -4.07 -19.08 4.45
CA GLU A 113 -4.06 -18.22 5.64
C GLU A 113 -2.64 -18.03 6.20
N LYS A 114 -1.76 -19.04 6.06
CA LYS A 114 -0.39 -18.97 6.58
C LYS A 114 0.41 -17.93 5.81
N LYS A 115 0.30 -17.89 4.48
CA LYS A 115 0.97 -16.87 3.67
C LYS A 115 0.53 -15.45 4.02
N LEU A 116 -0.75 -15.25 4.31
CA LEU A 116 -1.26 -13.94 4.74
C LEU A 116 -0.66 -13.51 6.08
N LYS A 117 -0.61 -14.43 7.06
CA LYS A 117 0.03 -14.19 8.37
C LYS A 117 1.53 -13.91 8.25
N ASP A 118 2.22 -14.67 7.39
CA ASP A 118 3.64 -14.47 7.10
C ASP A 118 3.87 -13.10 6.44
N PHE A 119 3.02 -12.70 5.49
CA PHE A 119 3.06 -11.39 4.85
C PHE A 119 2.85 -10.26 5.85
N GLY A 120 1.79 -10.32 6.66
CA GLY A 120 1.49 -9.30 7.67
C GLY A 120 2.62 -9.15 8.69
N SER A 121 3.17 -10.27 9.16
CA SER A 121 4.29 -10.29 10.11
C SER A 121 5.58 -9.72 9.51
N ALA A 122 5.90 -10.10 8.26
CA ALA A 122 7.07 -9.58 7.55
C ALA A 122 6.93 -8.07 7.26
N LEU A 123 5.74 -7.61 6.88
CA LEU A 123 5.44 -6.19 6.67
C LEU A 123 5.67 -5.40 7.96
N PHE A 124 5.12 -5.86 9.08
CA PHE A 124 5.27 -5.16 10.35
C PHE A 124 6.73 -5.15 10.84
N ALA A 125 7.45 -6.27 10.71
CA ALA A 125 8.88 -6.32 11.01
C ALA A 125 9.69 -5.33 10.16
N THR A 126 9.35 -5.21 8.87
CA THR A 126 9.99 -4.24 7.95
C THR A 126 9.71 -2.80 8.39
N VAL A 127 8.46 -2.47 8.73
CA VAL A 127 8.07 -1.16 9.26
C VAL A 127 8.87 -0.82 10.52
N GLN A 128 8.96 -1.75 11.47
CA GLN A 128 9.72 -1.55 12.71
C GLN A 128 11.22 -1.36 12.46
N ARG A 129 11.79 -2.04 11.47
CA ARG A 129 13.19 -1.84 11.08
C ARG A 129 13.39 -0.43 10.51
N VAL A 130 12.60 -0.04 9.50
CA VAL A 130 12.70 1.28 8.86
C VAL A 130 12.54 2.41 9.88
N ARG A 131 11.66 2.26 10.87
CA ARG A 131 11.47 3.28 11.92
C ARG A 131 12.63 3.40 12.91
N ARG A 132 13.46 2.36 13.06
CA ARG A 132 14.63 2.37 13.95
C ARG A 132 15.90 2.85 13.28
N GLU A 133 15.92 2.87 11.95
CA GLU A 133 17.06 3.35 11.17
C GLU A 133 17.17 4.88 11.24
N GLU A 134 18.41 5.38 11.31
CA GLU A 134 18.69 6.79 11.14
C GLU A 134 18.72 7.15 9.66
N HIS A 135 17.99 8.20 9.29
CA HIS A 135 17.76 8.57 7.89
C HIS A 135 18.43 9.89 7.55
N GLY A 136 19.38 9.84 6.61
CA GLY A 136 20.01 11.03 6.06
C GLY A 136 19.16 11.76 5.03
N LEU A 137 19.61 12.93 4.57
CA LEU A 137 18.89 13.76 3.60
C LEU A 137 18.54 13.01 2.30
N LEU A 138 19.48 12.19 1.79
CA LEU A 138 19.29 11.42 0.56
C LEU A 138 18.15 10.40 0.69
N TYR A 139 17.95 9.83 1.89
CA TYR A 139 16.84 8.93 2.16
C TYR A 139 15.51 9.66 1.98
N HIS A 140 15.36 10.84 2.57
CA HIS A 140 14.11 11.61 2.48
C HIS A 140 13.80 12.05 1.05
N PHE A 141 14.83 12.38 0.27
CA PHE A 141 14.67 12.71 -1.14
C PHE A 141 14.15 11.51 -1.94
N ARG A 142 14.81 10.34 -1.82
CA ARG A 142 14.39 9.10 -2.50
C ARG A 142 12.99 8.65 -2.07
N LYS A 143 12.70 8.73 -0.77
CA LYS A 143 11.38 8.44 -0.20
C LYS A 143 10.28 9.28 -0.84
N LYS A 144 10.50 10.59 -1.03
CA LYS A 144 9.52 11.47 -1.70
C LYS A 144 9.26 11.09 -3.16
N LEU A 145 10.24 10.47 -3.83
CA LEU A 145 10.12 10.01 -5.21
C LEU A 145 9.52 8.60 -5.33
N ALA A 146 9.62 7.78 -4.28
CA ALA A 146 9.18 6.38 -4.32
C ALA A 146 7.72 6.20 -4.82
N PRO A 147 6.73 7.00 -4.39
CA PRO A 147 5.38 6.89 -4.94
C PRO A 147 5.33 7.08 -6.45
N LYS A 148 6.09 8.05 -6.98
CA LYS A 148 6.13 8.33 -8.42
C LYS A 148 6.77 7.18 -9.19
N MET A 149 7.80 6.55 -8.62
CA MET A 149 8.53 5.45 -9.27
C MET A 149 7.77 4.13 -9.25
N TYR A 150 7.09 3.82 -8.14
CA TYR A 150 6.56 2.48 -7.88
C TYR A 150 5.04 2.44 -7.72
N ALA A 151 4.41 3.50 -7.24
CA ALA A 151 2.96 3.56 -7.08
C ALA A 151 2.27 4.22 -8.28
N ALA A 152 2.95 5.12 -9.02
CA ALA A 152 2.35 5.80 -10.16
C ALA A 152 1.88 4.81 -11.24
N PHE A 153 0.69 5.08 -11.77
CA PHE A 153 -0.01 4.17 -12.66
C PHE A 153 0.46 4.27 -14.11
N THR A 154 0.92 5.43 -14.60
CA THR A 154 1.38 5.60 -15.99
C THR A 154 2.64 6.46 -16.12
N GLN A 155 3.38 6.28 -17.22
CA GLN A 155 4.51 7.14 -17.59
C GLN A 155 4.09 8.61 -17.80
N ARG A 156 2.84 8.85 -18.23
CA ARG A 156 2.27 10.18 -18.41
C ARG A 156 1.92 10.87 -17.09
N CYS A 157 1.40 10.12 -16.11
CA CYS A 157 1.22 10.61 -14.74
C CYS A 157 2.58 10.97 -14.11
N LEU A 158 3.61 10.14 -14.35
CA LEU A 158 4.98 10.41 -13.94
C LEU A 158 5.51 11.74 -14.49
N GLU A 159 5.28 12.05 -15.76
CA GLU A 159 5.71 13.31 -16.39
C GLU A 159 5.00 14.54 -15.79
N GLU A 160 3.66 14.53 -15.72
CA GLU A 160 2.87 15.63 -15.15
C GLU A 160 3.23 15.88 -13.68
N GLU A 161 3.42 14.81 -12.91
CA GLU A 161 3.75 14.88 -11.49
C GLU A 161 5.20 15.28 -11.21
N LEU A 162 6.15 14.95 -12.08
CA LEU A 162 7.54 15.41 -11.94
C LEU A 162 7.62 16.92 -12.22
N VAL A 163 6.93 17.40 -13.26
CA VAL A 163 6.82 18.84 -13.55
C VAL A 163 6.25 19.57 -12.33
N TYR A 164 5.14 19.09 -11.76
CA TYR A 164 4.54 19.72 -10.57
C TYR A 164 5.47 19.68 -9.34
N PHE A 165 6.18 18.56 -9.12
CA PHE A 165 7.12 18.42 -8.02
C PHE A 165 8.28 19.44 -8.14
N PHE A 166 8.87 19.59 -9.33
CA PHE A 166 9.92 20.56 -9.56
C PHE A 166 9.41 22.00 -9.50
N CYS A 167 8.22 22.30 -10.04
CA CYS A 167 7.60 23.62 -9.89
C CYS A 167 7.34 24.00 -8.43
N SER A 168 6.91 23.06 -7.59
CA SER A 168 6.66 23.28 -6.16
C SER A 168 7.94 23.47 -5.32
N LEU A 169 9.06 22.87 -5.74
CA LEU A 169 10.35 22.97 -5.07
C LEU A 169 11.11 24.25 -5.43
N PHE A 170 10.91 24.77 -6.64
CA PHE A 170 11.65 25.90 -7.18
C PHE A 170 10.84 27.21 -7.29
N GLY A 171 9.59 27.24 -6.79
CA GLY A 171 8.83 28.48 -6.60
C GLY A 171 8.59 29.28 -7.88
N GLY A 172 8.23 28.61 -8.98
CA GLY A 172 7.95 29.26 -10.26
C GLY A 172 6.47 29.56 -10.46
N VAL A 173 6.11 30.84 -10.36
CA VAL A 173 4.88 31.44 -10.90
C VAL A 173 4.75 31.09 -12.39
N LEU A 174 3.58 30.60 -12.80
CA LEU A 174 3.09 30.75 -14.18
C LEU A 174 2.25 32.02 -14.24
#